data_AF-A0A944R826-F1
#
_entry.id   AF-A0A944R826-F1
#
_cell.length_a   1.000
_cell.length_b   1.000
_cell.length_c   1.000
_cell.angle_alpha   90.00
_cell.angle_beta   90.00
_cell.angle_gamma   90.00
#
_symmetry.space_group_name_H-M   'P 1'
#
loop_
_entity.id
_entity.type
_entity.pdbx_description
1 polymer ?
#
loop_
_entity_poly.entity_id
_entity_poly.type
_entity_poly.pdbx_seq_one_letter_code
_entity_poly.pdbx_strand_id
1 'polypeptide(L)'
;MDLRVFSEQLRSVQNVAFVLSVFVLTSGCGSASVQDKVLHENSTDPIEIASNMLEGYVQGQPVGSEAEGYQEMITSVSTVDAAKGGELKTFLDSIDQTGRVDRKEAKRLFEMFRSGP
;
A
#
# COMPACT_ATOMS: atom_id res chain seq x y z
N MET A 1 35.85 55.86 36.46
CA MET A 1 35.34 54.65 35.79
C MET A 1 33.92 54.97 35.34
N ASP A 2 33.76 55.95 34.45
CA ASP A 2 33.90 55.81 32.99
C ASP A 2 32.84 54.85 32.44
N LEU A 3 32.08 55.14 31.39
CA LEU A 3 31.87 56.27 30.50
C LEU A 3 30.56 55.81 29.82
N ARG A 4 29.52 56.64 29.72
CA ARG A 4 29.14 57.24 28.42
C ARG A 4 28.99 56.17 27.32
N VAL A 5 27.88 56.06 26.60
CA VAL A 5 27.20 57.17 25.94
C VAL A 5 26.04 56.51 25.18
N PHE A 6 24.83 57.03 25.41
CA PHE A 6 24.00 57.69 24.41
C PHE A 6 23.28 56.72 23.47
N SER A 7 21.95 56.82 23.45
CA SER A 7 21.25 57.84 22.65
C SER A 7 21.61 57.59 21.19
N GLU A 8 20.70 56.94 20.48
CA GLU A 8 19.68 57.68 19.73
C GLU A 8 20.16 57.80 18.29
N GLN A 9 19.18 57.82 17.39
CA GLN A 9 19.36 58.30 16.02
C GLN A 9 20.19 57.34 15.15
N LEU A 10 19.88 57.14 13.89
CA LEU A 10 18.89 57.70 13.01
C LEU A 10 18.94 56.74 11.82
N ARG A 11 17.81 56.59 11.15
CA ARG A 11 17.72 56.59 9.69
C ARG A 11 19.06 56.73 8.95
N SER A 12 19.38 55.78 8.09
CA SER A 12 19.50 56.04 6.65
C SER A 12 19.83 54.71 5.98
N VAL A 13 18.98 54.16 5.11
CA VAL A 13 19.18 54.21 3.64
C VAL A 13 20.66 53.92 3.29
N GLN A 14 21.07 52.80 2.71
CA GLN A 14 20.71 52.31 1.37
C GLN A 14 21.60 51.08 1.08
N ASN A 15 21.04 50.07 0.40
CA ASN A 15 21.73 49.16 -0.54
C ASN A 15 23.11 48.60 -0.17
N VAL A 16 23.22 47.30 0.14
CA VAL A 16 23.97 46.32 -0.68
C VAL A 16 23.44 44.92 -0.34
N ALA A 17 23.07 44.19 -1.38
CA ALA A 17 22.58 42.83 -1.38
C ALA A 17 23.55 41.82 -0.77
N PHE A 18 23.03 40.81 -0.05
CA PHE A 18 23.54 39.43 -0.08
C PHE A 18 22.48 38.53 0.59
N VAL A 19 21.59 37.89 -0.17
CA VAL A 19 21.73 36.52 -0.68
C VAL A 19 21.37 35.45 0.38
N LEU A 20 20.28 34.75 0.07
CA LEU A 20 19.94 33.36 0.40
C LEU A 20 20.08 32.86 1.86
N SER A 21 18.95 32.50 2.45
CA SER A 21 18.67 31.09 2.84
C SER A 21 17.27 30.95 3.45
N VAL A 22 16.26 30.90 2.59
CA VAL A 22 14.96 30.32 2.97
C VAL A 22 15.13 28.81 2.85
N PHE A 23 15.40 28.15 3.98
CA PHE A 23 15.42 26.70 4.10
C PHE A 23 13.96 26.21 4.06
N VAL A 24 13.40 26.11 2.85
CA VAL A 24 12.16 25.36 2.63
C VAL A 24 12.53 23.88 2.79
N LEU A 25 12.25 23.33 3.96
CA LEU A 25 12.21 21.88 4.17
C LEU A 25 11.03 21.34 3.36
N THR A 26 11.29 21.05 2.09
CA THR A 26 10.48 20.15 1.29
C THR A 26 10.64 18.75 1.88
N SER A 27 9.86 18.43 2.91
CA SER A 27 9.64 17.05 3.34
C SER A 27 9.10 16.29 2.14
N GLY A 28 9.94 15.40 1.62
CA GLY A 28 9.83 14.80 0.31
C GLY A 28 8.44 14.21 0.06
N CYS A 29 7.92 14.51 -1.12
CA CYS A 29 7.04 13.60 -1.84
C CYS A 29 7.87 12.32 -2.02
N GLY A 30 7.68 11.36 -1.11
CA GLY A 30 8.34 10.07 -1.17
C GLY A 30 8.05 9.49 -2.55
N SER A 31 9.11 9.30 -3.33
CA SER A 31 9.04 8.54 -4.56
C SER A 31 8.40 7.22 -4.21
N ALA A 32 7.12 7.05 -4.59
CA ALA A 32 6.52 5.74 -4.69
C ALA A 32 7.35 5.01 -5.74
N SER A 33 8.39 4.31 -5.28
CA SER A 33 9.00 3.26 -6.07
C SER A 33 7.87 2.27 -6.30
N VAL A 34 7.26 2.38 -7.48
CA VAL A 34 6.48 1.30 -8.06
C VAL A 34 7.46 0.15 -8.09
N GLN A 35 7.39 -0.73 -7.08
CA GLN A 35 8.02 -2.02 -7.15
C GLN A 35 7.39 -2.66 -8.37
N ASP A 36 8.19 -2.77 -9.42
CA ASP A 36 7.89 -3.55 -10.59
C ASP A 36 7.56 -4.95 -10.06
N LYS A 37 6.28 -5.22 -9.84
CA LYS A 37 5.79 -6.55 -9.55
C LYS A 37 6.16 -7.31 -10.80
N VAL A 38 7.27 -8.05 -10.71
CA VAL A 38 7.65 -9.07 -11.68
C VAL A 38 6.36 -9.80 -12.01
N LEU A 39 5.87 -9.61 -13.24
CA LEU A 39 4.70 -10.30 -13.73
C LEU A 39 5.06 -11.78 -13.66
N HIS A 40 4.66 -12.43 -12.55
CA HIS A 40 4.63 -13.88 -12.49
C HIS A 40 3.81 -14.31 -13.70
N GLU A 41 4.36 -15.30 -14.40
CA GLU A 41 3.73 -15.98 -15.52
C GLU A 41 2.22 -16.06 -15.29
N ASN A 42 1.43 -15.69 -16.31
CA ASN A 42 -0.02 -15.66 -16.23
C ASN A 42 -0.50 -17.11 -16.01
N SER A 43 -0.49 -17.56 -14.74
CA SER A 43 -0.95 -18.89 -14.40
C SER A 43 -2.39 -18.98 -14.82
N THR A 44 -2.71 -20.04 -15.53
CA THR A 44 -4.08 -20.33 -15.98
C THR A 44 -4.80 -21.21 -14.96
N ASP A 45 -4.12 -21.66 -13.90
CA ASP A 45 -4.72 -22.45 -12.82
C ASP A 45 -5.46 -21.53 -11.83
N PRO A 46 -6.79 -21.67 -11.70
CA PRO A 46 -7.57 -20.89 -10.75
C PRO A 46 -7.08 -21.02 -9.30
N ILE A 47 -6.56 -22.19 -8.91
CA ILE A 47 -6.06 -22.40 -7.54
C ILE A 47 -4.79 -21.58 -7.31
N GLU A 48 -3.85 -21.62 -8.24
CA GLU A 48 -2.61 -20.83 -8.16
C GLU A 48 -2.90 -19.32 -8.15
N ILE A 49 -3.77 -18.84 -9.05
CA ILE A 49 -4.18 -17.41 -9.11
C ILE A 49 -4.74 -16.95 -7.75
N ALA A 50 -5.69 -17.69 -7.20
CA ALA A 50 -6.28 -17.35 -5.91
C ALA A 50 -5.26 -17.42 -4.77
N SER A 51 -4.34 -18.40 -4.81
CA SER A 51 -3.27 -18.52 -3.81
C SER A 51 -2.32 -17.32 -3.84
N ASN A 52 -1.98 -16.80 -5.02
CA ASN A 52 -1.12 -15.62 -5.17
C ASN A 52 -1.80 -14.34 -4.65
N MET A 53 -3.11 -14.19 -4.87
CA MET A 53 -3.88 -13.10 -4.27
C MET A 53 -3.87 -13.20 -2.73
N LEU A 54 -4.14 -14.39 -2.19
CA LEU A 54 -4.13 -14.64 -0.74
C LEU A 54 -2.75 -14.37 -0.14
N GLU A 55 -1.66 -14.73 -0.83
CA GLU A 55 -0.31 -14.40 -0.42
C GLU A 55 -0.09 -12.89 -0.29
N GLY A 56 -0.57 -12.11 -1.26
CA GLY A 56 -0.53 -10.65 -1.19
C GLY A 56 -1.21 -10.12 0.07
N TYR A 57 -2.39 -10.64 0.41
CA TYR A 57 -3.12 -10.30 1.63
C TYR A 57 -2.38 -10.70 2.90
N VAL A 58 -1.74 -11.88 2.93
CA VAL A 58 -0.88 -12.29 4.04
C VAL A 58 0.28 -11.31 4.24
N GLN A 59 0.87 -10.83 3.15
CA GLN A 59 1.96 -9.84 3.17
C GLN A 59 1.47 -8.42 3.54
N GLY A 60 0.17 -8.22 3.71
CA GLY A 60 -0.42 -6.94 4.08
C GLY A 60 -0.70 -6.02 2.90
N GLN A 61 -0.76 -6.55 1.69
CA GLN A 61 -1.26 -5.81 0.54
C GLN A 61 -2.71 -5.39 0.81
N PRO A 62 -3.08 -4.11 0.59
CA PRO A 62 -4.47 -3.69 0.66
C PRO A 62 -5.28 -4.31 -0.50
N VAL A 63 -6.61 -4.29 -0.36
CA VAL A 63 -7.53 -4.61 -1.45
C VAL A 63 -7.32 -3.60 -2.58
N GLY A 64 -7.02 -4.09 -3.77
CA GLY A 64 -6.85 -3.31 -4.99
C GLY A 64 -7.92 -3.62 -6.04
N SER A 65 -7.57 -3.42 -7.31
CA SER A 65 -8.46 -3.67 -8.45
C SER A 65 -8.86 -5.13 -8.62
N GLU A 66 -8.20 -6.08 -7.95
CA GLU A 66 -8.60 -7.48 -7.97
C GLU A 66 -10.01 -7.73 -7.40
N ALA A 67 -10.52 -6.80 -6.58
CA ALA A 67 -11.88 -6.88 -6.04
C ALA A 67 -12.97 -6.91 -7.13
N GLU A 68 -12.72 -6.24 -8.26
CA GLU A 68 -13.65 -6.25 -9.40
C GLU A 68 -13.77 -7.64 -10.04
N GLY A 69 -12.75 -8.50 -9.86
CA GLY A 69 -12.68 -9.85 -10.40
C GLY A 69 -13.01 -10.96 -9.41
N TYR A 70 -13.42 -10.65 -8.17
CA TYR A 70 -13.67 -11.67 -7.14
C TYR A 70 -14.70 -12.73 -7.58
N GLN A 71 -15.79 -12.31 -8.20
CA GLN A 71 -16.85 -13.24 -8.62
C GLN A 71 -16.37 -14.25 -9.67
N GLU A 72 -15.56 -13.80 -10.63
CA GLU A 72 -14.95 -14.67 -11.63
C GLU A 72 -13.96 -15.64 -10.97
N MET A 73 -13.12 -15.16 -10.08
CA MET A 73 -12.15 -15.98 -9.36
C MET A 73 -12.82 -17.07 -8.52
N ILE A 74 -13.88 -16.72 -7.77
CA ILE A 74 -14.66 -17.68 -6.99
C ILE A 74 -15.26 -18.76 -7.92
N THR A 75 -15.80 -18.36 -9.06
CA THR A 75 -16.41 -19.28 -10.03
C THR A 75 -15.37 -20.25 -10.60
N SER A 76 -14.22 -19.73 -11.00
CA SER A 76 -13.11 -20.52 -11.55
C SER A 76 -12.54 -21.49 -10.52
N VAL A 77 -12.32 -21.05 -9.28
CA VAL A 77 -11.87 -21.93 -8.19
C VAL A 77 -12.92 -22.99 -7.88
N SER A 78 -14.20 -22.61 -7.77
CA SER A 78 -15.28 -23.55 -7.45
C SER A 78 -15.47 -24.64 -8.51
N THR A 79 -15.10 -24.36 -9.76
CA THR A 79 -15.12 -25.33 -10.86
C THR A 79 -14.05 -26.42 -10.68
N VAL A 80 -12.90 -26.06 -10.11
CA VAL A 80 -11.78 -26.98 -9.86
C VAL A 80 -11.92 -27.68 -8.50
N ASP A 81 -12.24 -26.92 -7.46
CA ASP A 81 -12.42 -27.37 -6.09
C ASP A 81 -13.53 -26.55 -5.41
N ALA A 82 -14.72 -27.16 -5.31
CA ALA A 82 -15.88 -26.51 -4.72
C ALA A 82 -15.71 -26.15 -3.24
N ALA A 83 -14.91 -26.92 -2.49
CA ALA A 83 -14.67 -26.65 -1.08
C ALA A 83 -13.79 -25.41 -0.92
N LYS A 84 -12.66 -25.36 -1.65
CA LYS A 84 -11.80 -24.16 -1.69
C LYS A 84 -12.56 -22.93 -2.21
N GLY A 85 -13.45 -23.12 -3.19
CA GLY A 85 -14.31 -22.06 -3.73
C GLY A 85 -15.28 -21.48 -2.70
N GLY A 86 -15.92 -22.33 -1.88
CA GLY A 86 -16.84 -21.88 -0.82
C GLY A 86 -16.15 -21.10 0.29
N GLU A 87 -14.98 -21.57 0.72
CA GLU A 87 -14.15 -20.87 1.72
C GLU A 87 -13.65 -19.53 1.18
N LEU A 88 -13.16 -19.51 -0.07
CA LEU A 88 -12.72 -18.29 -0.74
C LEU A 88 -13.86 -17.27 -0.86
N LYS A 89 -15.05 -17.72 -1.27
CA LYS A 89 -16.23 -16.86 -1.35
C LYS A 89 -16.54 -16.22 0.00
N THR A 90 -16.57 -17.01 1.07
CA THR A 90 -16.87 -16.52 2.42
C THR A 90 -15.87 -15.43 2.84
N PHE A 91 -14.59 -15.65 2.56
CA PHE A 91 -13.55 -14.68 2.85
C PHE A 91 -13.70 -13.39 2.02
N LEU A 92 -13.88 -13.49 0.70
CA LEU A 92 -14.00 -12.33 -0.18
C LEU A 92 -15.27 -11.52 0.06
N ASP A 93 -16.41 -12.18 0.36
CA ASP A 93 -17.65 -11.50 0.77
C ASP A 93 -17.43 -10.68 2.05
N SER A 94 -16.63 -11.19 3.00
CA SER A 94 -16.32 -10.45 4.23
C SER A 94 -15.48 -9.19 3.95
N ILE A 95 -14.60 -9.24 2.95
CA ILE A 95 -13.82 -8.09 2.50
C ILE A 95 -14.73 -7.07 1.84
N ASP A 96 -15.64 -7.48 0.96
CA ASP A 96 -16.58 -6.59 0.28
C ASP A 96 -17.48 -5.84 1.28
N GLN A 97 -17.93 -6.53 2.33
CA GLN A 97 -18.76 -5.94 3.38
C GLN A 97 -18.00 -4.98 4.31
N THR A 98 -16.74 -5.28 4.61
CA THR A 98 -15.99 -4.56 5.66
C THR A 98 -14.93 -3.58 5.12
N GLY A 99 -14.56 -3.73 3.84
CA GLY A 99 -13.43 -3.06 3.22
C GLY A 99 -12.07 -3.44 3.83
N ARG A 100 -11.99 -4.55 4.57
CA ARG A 100 -10.80 -4.94 5.34
C ARG A 100 -10.43 -6.40 5.13
N VAL A 101 -9.13 -6.64 5.00
CA VAL A 101 -8.54 -7.97 4.92
C VAL A 101 -8.22 -8.49 6.32
N ASP A 102 -8.86 -9.59 6.73
CA ASP A 102 -8.38 -10.37 7.87
C ASP A 102 -7.16 -11.19 7.46
N ARG A 103 -5.97 -10.74 7.86
CA ARG A 103 -4.69 -11.39 7.51
C ARG A 103 -4.54 -12.79 8.10
N LYS A 104 -5.15 -13.06 9.25
CA LYS A 104 -5.10 -14.39 9.87
C LYS A 104 -5.89 -15.37 9.01
N GLU A 105 -7.06 -14.94 8.56
CA GLU A 105 -7.91 -15.75 7.70
C GLU A 105 -7.30 -15.92 6.30
N ALA A 106 -6.76 -14.84 5.71
CA ALA A 106 -6.01 -14.93 4.46
C ALA A 106 -4.88 -15.97 4.52
N LYS A 107 -4.16 -16.03 5.65
CA LYS A 107 -3.10 -17.02 5.87
C LYS A 107 -3.64 -18.45 5.94
N ARG A 108 -4.75 -18.67 6.65
CA ARG A 108 -5.40 -19.99 6.72
C ARG A 108 -5.80 -20.47 5.32
N LEU A 109 -6.45 -19.61 4.54
CA LEU A 109 -6.82 -19.95 3.17
C LEU A 109 -5.60 -20.18 2.28
N PHE A 110 -4.56 -19.34 2.40
CA PHE A 110 -3.33 -19.53 1.62
C PHE A 110 -2.70 -20.91 1.86
N GLU A 111 -2.60 -21.35 3.12
CA GLU A 111 -2.10 -22.68 3.47
C GLU A 111 -3.01 -23.80 2.93
N MET A 112 -4.33 -23.61 3.00
CA MET A 112 -5.31 -24.54 2.43
C MET A 112 -5.20 -24.66 0.90
N PHE A 113 -4.94 -23.55 0.20
CA PHE A 113 -4.81 -23.54 -1.25
C PHE A 113 -3.52 -24.24 -1.70
N ARG A 114 -2.41 -24.07 -0.97
CA ARG A 114 -1.11 -24.71 -1.25
C ARG A 114 -1.03 -26.17 -0.82
N SER A 115 -1.84 -26.56 0.17
CA SER A 115 -2.03 -27.96 0.49
C SER A 115 -2.82 -28.57 -0.67
N GLY A 116 -2.14 -29.41 -1.47
CA GLY A 116 -2.78 -30.14 -2.57
C GLY A 116 -3.95 -30.99 -2.06
N PRO A 117 -4.83 -31.45 -2.96
CA PRO A 117 -5.81 -32.49 -2.60
C PRO A 117 -5.15 -33.75 -2.02
#